data_AF-A0A9E1E8J2-F1
#
_entry.id   AF-A0A9E1E8J2-F1
#
_cell.length_a   1.000
_cell.length_b   1.000
_cell.length_c   1.000
_cell.angle_alpha   90.00
_cell.angle_beta   90.00
_cell.angle_gamma   90.00
#
_symmetry.space_group_name_H-M   'P 1'
#
loop_
_entity.id
_entity.type
_entity.pdbx_description
1 polymer ?
#
loop_
_entity_poly.entity_id
_entity_poly.type
_entity_poly.pdbx_seq_one_letter_code
_entity_poly.pdbx_strand_id
1 'polypeptide(L)'
;MIKNTLQKIYLGLIFILLYAPIITLVVLSFNNSKTRAKWGGFTGKWYVALFQNEQIMNALYTTLIIALLSALIATLIGTAAAIGIQAMKKRVRTAMMAVTNIPMLNADIVTGISLMLLFIAFRFSLGFATILMAHITFNIPYVILSVMPKLKQTNRRTYEAALDLGASPVYAFFKVVFPDILPGVFSGFLLAFTMSLDDFVITHFTKGPGIDTLSTKIYSEVRKGIKPEMYALSTLLFVSVLFLLILVNVSPSSKEGTAKKYVSKKSKAARFVFRRLAPAVMAVVIIAGGFFYGSKQSVSGDNQVIVYNWGEYLDPEVITMFEEETGISVVYEEYETNEIMYPKVQSGAIAYDVVCPSDYMIQRMIENDLLAEINFDNIPNIKNIGTQYMEQSRQFDAENKYSVPYCWGTVGILYNKKMVEEPIDSWSVLWDEKYKDNILMQDSVRDAFAVALKYLGYSLNSTDRDELEAAKELLIEQKPLVQAYVIDQVRDKMIGNEAAIGVIYSGEAIYTQLENPDLEYVIPKEGSNVWIDSWVIPKNAKHKENAEAFINFLCRPDIAKMNFDYITYSTPNVEGRKLIEDPAIRNSTIAFPDASELERCETFKFLGDENDALYNELWREIKSK
;
A
#
# COMPACT_ATOMS: atom_id res chain seq x y z
N MET A 1 -34.37 -34.50 0.67
CA MET A 1 -33.85 -34.04 1.98
C MET A 1 -32.32 -33.97 2.01
N ILE A 2 -31.61 -35.05 1.69
CA ILE A 2 -30.13 -35.11 1.71
C ILE A 2 -29.46 -34.01 0.86
N LYS A 3 -29.95 -33.72 -0.36
CA LYS A 3 -29.43 -32.63 -1.21
C LYS A 3 -29.55 -31.23 -0.56
N ASN A 4 -30.65 -30.95 0.14
CA ASN A 4 -30.83 -29.66 0.83
C ASN A 4 -29.95 -29.56 2.09
N THR A 5 -29.70 -30.67 2.78
CA THR A 5 -28.79 -30.71 3.92
C THR A 5 -27.34 -30.52 3.47
N LEU A 6 -26.90 -31.22 2.42
CA LEU A 6 -25.58 -31.04 1.82
C LEU A 6 -25.37 -29.62 1.28
N GLN A 7 -26.37 -29.03 0.62
CA GLN A 7 -26.30 -27.64 0.17
C GLN A 7 -26.16 -26.65 1.34
N LYS A 8 -26.87 -26.86 2.44
CA LYS A 8 -26.75 -26.02 3.65
C LYS A 8 -25.39 -26.19 4.33
N ILE A 9 -24.85 -27.40 4.39
CA ILE A 9 -23.51 -27.68 4.92
C ILE A 9 -22.45 -27.01 4.04
N TYR A 10 -22.56 -27.17 2.72
CA TYR A 10 -21.66 -26.53 1.75
C TYR A 10 -21.69 -25.00 1.88
N LEU A 11 -22.87 -24.39 1.96
CA LEU A 11 -23.01 -22.96 2.24
C LEU A 11 -22.41 -22.57 3.60
N GLY A 12 -22.64 -23.37 4.64
CA GLY A 12 -22.05 -23.15 5.97
C GLY A 12 -20.52 -23.18 5.94
N LEU A 13 -19.93 -24.11 5.21
CA LEU A 13 -18.48 -24.19 5.01
C LEU A 13 -17.94 -22.96 4.26
N ILE A 14 -18.63 -22.51 3.21
CA ILE A 14 -18.27 -21.27 2.50
C ILE A 14 -18.32 -20.07 3.45
N PHE A 15 -19.38 -19.95 4.26
CA PHE A 15 -19.48 -18.86 5.24
C PHE A 15 -18.36 -18.93 6.28
N ILE A 16 -18.05 -20.11 6.80
CA ILE A 16 -16.92 -20.27 7.73
C ILE A 16 -15.62 -19.86 7.04
N LEU A 17 -15.35 -20.34 5.83
CA LEU A 17 -14.14 -20.01 5.09
C LEU A 17 -14.00 -18.50 4.83
N LEU A 18 -15.10 -17.81 4.48
CA LEU A 18 -15.09 -16.38 4.20
C LEU A 18 -14.98 -15.51 5.46
N TYR A 19 -15.65 -15.88 6.57
CA TYR A 19 -15.73 -15.04 7.77
C TYR A 19 -14.74 -15.43 8.86
N ALA A 20 -14.18 -16.65 8.86
CA ALA A 20 -13.21 -17.07 9.87
C ALA A 20 -11.97 -16.16 9.92
N PRO A 21 -11.33 -15.77 8.79
CA PRO A 21 -10.20 -14.85 8.83
C PRO A 21 -10.56 -13.51 9.47
N ILE A 22 -11.74 -12.97 9.15
CA ILE A 22 -12.23 -11.71 9.72
C ILE A 22 -12.40 -11.85 11.23
N ILE A 23 -13.03 -12.94 11.70
CA ILE A 23 -13.19 -13.23 13.12
C ILE A 23 -11.82 -13.36 13.81
N THR A 24 -10.84 -13.98 13.16
CA THR A 24 -9.47 -14.07 13.69
C THR A 24 -8.85 -12.68 13.85
N LEU A 25 -8.99 -11.78 12.88
CA LEU A 25 -8.53 -10.39 13.03
C LEU A 25 -9.25 -9.67 14.17
N VAL A 26 -10.56 -9.91 14.35
CA VAL A 26 -11.31 -9.35 15.49
C VAL A 26 -10.76 -9.85 16.81
N VAL A 27 -10.44 -11.14 16.94
CA VAL A 27 -9.84 -11.70 18.16
C VAL A 27 -8.42 -11.14 18.38
N LEU A 28 -7.61 -11.07 17.33
CA LEU A 28 -6.25 -10.51 17.39
C LEU A 28 -6.23 -9.01 17.71
N SER A 29 -7.29 -8.26 17.40
CA SER A 29 -7.44 -6.86 17.81
C SER A 29 -7.45 -6.66 19.33
N PHE A 30 -7.68 -7.73 20.09
CA PHE A 30 -7.60 -7.74 21.56
C PHE A 30 -6.33 -8.40 22.10
N ASN A 31 -5.41 -8.86 21.25
CA ASN A 31 -4.18 -9.55 21.67
C ASN A 31 -3.16 -8.54 22.21
N ASN A 32 -2.71 -8.70 23.46
CA ASN A 32 -1.66 -7.87 24.06
C ASN A 32 -0.24 -8.30 23.64
N SER A 33 -0.05 -8.58 22.35
CA SER A 33 1.24 -8.89 21.71
C SER A 33 1.31 -8.16 20.38
N LYS A 34 2.52 -7.81 19.93
CA LYS A 34 2.76 -7.32 18.57
C LYS A 34 2.75 -8.44 17.53
N THR A 35 3.03 -9.68 17.96
CA THR A 35 3.07 -10.87 17.08
C THR A 35 1.74 -11.62 17.05
N ARG A 36 1.39 -12.21 15.90
CA ARG A 36 0.26 -13.15 15.77
C ARG A 36 0.50 -14.48 16.46
N ALA A 37 1.78 -14.88 16.58
CA ALA A 37 2.19 -16.21 17.04
C ALA A 37 2.01 -16.43 18.55
N LYS A 38 2.02 -15.36 19.36
CA LYS A 38 1.91 -15.44 20.82
C LYS A 38 0.69 -14.66 21.32
N TRP A 39 -0.13 -15.29 22.16
CA TRP A 39 -1.24 -14.62 22.84
C TRP A 39 -0.75 -13.96 24.14
N GLY A 40 -0.70 -12.63 24.17
CA GLY A 40 -0.20 -11.84 25.30
C GLY A 40 -1.26 -11.45 26.34
N GLY A 41 -2.52 -11.88 26.17
CA GLY A 41 -3.66 -11.51 27.01
C GLY A 41 -4.62 -10.52 26.32
N PHE A 42 -5.73 -10.17 27.00
CA PHE A 42 -6.75 -9.26 26.46
C PHE A 42 -6.37 -7.79 26.68
N THR A 43 -6.49 -6.95 25.65
CA THR A 43 -6.28 -5.49 25.76
C THR A 43 -7.15 -4.69 24.79
N GLY A 44 -7.52 -3.47 25.19
CA GLY A 44 -8.16 -2.48 24.32
C GLY A 44 -7.20 -1.40 23.81
N LYS A 45 -5.91 -1.47 24.16
CA LYS A 45 -4.93 -0.41 23.91
C LYS A 45 -4.78 -0.04 22.43
N TRP A 46 -4.94 -1.02 21.54
CA TRP A 46 -4.81 -0.83 20.09
C TRP A 46 -5.92 0.03 19.51
N TYR A 47 -7.12 0.00 20.10
CA TYR A 47 -8.19 0.91 19.71
C TYR A 47 -7.88 2.36 20.11
N VAL A 48 -7.23 2.56 21.27
CA VAL A 48 -6.80 3.91 21.69
C VAL A 48 -5.66 4.40 20.80
N ALA A 49 -4.65 3.56 20.56
CA ALA A 49 -3.54 3.85 19.66
C ALA A 49 -4.02 4.19 18.24
N LEU A 50 -5.06 3.49 17.75
CA LEU A 50 -5.70 3.78 16.47
C LEU A 50 -6.23 5.22 16.39
N PHE A 51 -6.96 5.69 17.41
CA PHE A 51 -7.53 7.04 17.41
C PHE A 51 -6.49 8.14 17.69
N GLN A 52 -5.35 7.78 18.31
CA GLN A 52 -4.21 8.67 18.52
C GLN A 52 -3.33 8.77 17.27
N ASN A 53 -3.44 7.83 16.34
CA ASN A 53 -2.67 7.84 15.12
C ASN A 53 -3.25 8.85 14.13
N GLU A 54 -2.62 10.02 14.05
CA GLU A 54 -3.05 11.10 13.16
C GLU A 54 -3.10 10.65 11.69
N GLN A 55 -2.15 9.84 11.22
CA GLN A 55 -2.12 9.38 9.83
C GLN A 55 -3.35 8.53 9.49
N ILE A 56 -3.74 7.60 10.37
CA ILE A 56 -4.92 6.76 10.17
C ILE A 56 -6.20 7.60 10.22
N MET A 57 -6.29 8.54 11.16
CA MET A 57 -7.45 9.44 11.27
C MET A 57 -7.56 10.36 10.05
N ASN A 58 -6.44 10.90 9.57
CA ASN A 58 -6.36 11.69 8.34
C ASN A 58 -6.84 10.88 7.13
N ALA A 59 -6.44 9.61 7.04
CA ALA A 59 -6.87 8.70 5.98
C ALA A 59 -8.38 8.40 6.05
N LEU A 60 -8.92 8.19 7.25
CA LEU A 60 -10.37 8.03 7.50
C LEU A 60 -11.17 9.25 7.04
N TYR A 61 -10.75 10.45 7.43
CA TYR A 61 -11.43 11.68 7.01
C TYR A 61 -11.38 11.85 5.49
N THR A 62 -10.20 11.65 4.89
CA THR A 62 -10.00 11.76 3.44
C THR A 62 -10.89 10.78 2.68
N THR A 63 -10.96 9.51 3.10
CA THR A 63 -11.87 8.52 2.52
C THR A 63 -13.33 8.94 2.60
N LEU A 64 -13.82 9.34 3.78
CA LEU A 64 -15.22 9.70 3.96
C LEU A 64 -15.62 10.93 3.14
N ILE A 65 -14.74 11.92 3.05
CA ILE A 65 -14.98 13.14 2.27
C ILE A 65 -14.99 12.82 0.78
N ILE A 66 -13.99 12.09 0.27
CA ILE A 66 -13.93 11.69 -1.14
C ILE A 66 -15.15 10.85 -1.50
N ALA A 67 -15.48 9.82 -0.71
CA ALA A 67 -16.61 8.96 -0.96
C ALA A 67 -17.92 9.73 -1.01
N LEU A 68 -18.11 10.68 -0.08
CA LEU A 68 -19.32 11.48 -0.04
C LEU A 68 -19.41 12.49 -1.19
N LEU A 69 -18.35 13.27 -1.43
CA LEU A 69 -18.33 14.28 -2.49
C LEU A 69 -18.43 13.63 -3.87
N SER A 70 -17.69 12.54 -4.11
CA SER A 70 -17.76 11.83 -5.39
C SER A 70 -19.15 11.25 -5.62
N ALA A 71 -19.76 10.65 -4.60
CA ALA A 71 -21.11 10.09 -4.70
C ALA A 71 -22.16 11.19 -4.96
N LEU A 72 -22.08 12.33 -4.26
CA LEU A 72 -22.99 13.46 -4.46
C LEU A 72 -22.88 14.01 -5.88
N ILE A 73 -21.65 14.33 -6.32
CA ILE A 73 -21.40 14.93 -7.63
C ILE A 73 -21.74 13.94 -8.75
N ALA A 74 -21.31 12.68 -8.64
CA ALA A 74 -21.64 11.63 -9.59
C ALA A 74 -23.16 11.36 -9.65
N THR A 75 -23.87 11.47 -8.52
CA THR A 75 -25.33 11.30 -8.51
C THR A 75 -26.03 12.40 -9.29
N LEU A 76 -25.58 13.65 -9.12
CA LEU A 76 -26.12 14.79 -9.87
C LEU A 76 -25.83 14.64 -11.37
N ILE A 77 -24.57 14.40 -11.75
CA ILE A 77 -24.14 14.27 -13.13
C ILE A 77 -24.76 13.03 -13.78
N GLY A 78 -24.72 11.89 -13.12
CA GLY A 78 -25.26 10.62 -13.60
C GLY A 78 -26.78 10.62 -13.75
N THR A 79 -27.52 11.29 -12.85
CA THR A 79 -28.97 11.45 -13.00
C THR A 79 -29.30 12.33 -14.20
N ALA A 80 -28.60 13.45 -14.38
CA ALA A 80 -28.76 14.33 -15.54
C ALA A 80 -28.40 13.60 -16.85
N ALA A 81 -27.30 12.85 -16.85
CA ALA A 81 -26.87 12.03 -17.97
C ALA A 81 -27.90 10.94 -18.30
N ALA A 82 -28.47 10.25 -17.30
CA ALA A 82 -29.50 9.25 -17.51
C ALA A 82 -30.75 9.83 -18.19
N ILE A 83 -31.19 11.01 -17.75
CA ILE A 83 -32.31 11.75 -18.37
C ILE A 83 -31.97 12.12 -19.82
N GLY A 84 -30.78 12.69 -20.05
CA GLY A 84 -30.32 13.09 -21.38
C GLY A 84 -30.22 11.90 -22.34
N ILE A 85 -29.56 10.82 -21.93
CA ILE A 85 -29.39 9.58 -22.71
C ILE A 85 -30.75 8.95 -23.05
N GLN A 86 -31.70 8.97 -22.12
CA GLN A 86 -33.06 8.47 -22.34
C GLN A 86 -33.83 9.31 -23.38
N ALA A 87 -33.53 10.62 -23.49
CA ALA A 87 -34.12 11.50 -24.49
C ALA A 87 -33.50 11.34 -25.90
N MET A 88 -32.31 10.73 -26.03
CA MET A 88 -31.62 10.54 -27.31
C MET A 88 -32.27 9.47 -28.21
N LYS A 89 -32.04 9.59 -29.53
CA LYS A 89 -32.39 8.57 -30.54
C LYS A 89 -31.63 7.25 -30.27
N LYS A 90 -32.22 6.11 -30.66
CA LYS A 90 -31.71 4.75 -30.35
C LYS A 90 -30.21 4.57 -30.65
N ARG A 91 -29.72 4.99 -31.82
CA ARG A 91 -28.30 4.84 -32.20
C ARG A 91 -27.35 5.67 -31.32
N VAL A 92 -27.68 6.95 -31.11
CA VAL A 92 -26.88 7.87 -30.28
C VAL A 92 -26.90 7.42 -28.82
N ARG A 93 -28.06 6.95 -28.33
CA ARG A 93 -28.21 6.37 -27.00
C ARG A 93 -27.27 5.18 -26.81
N THR A 94 -27.22 4.25 -27.76
CA THR A 94 -26.32 3.09 -27.70
C THR A 94 -24.86 3.52 -27.66
N ALA A 95 -24.46 4.47 -28.52
CA ALA A 95 -23.09 4.99 -28.52
C ALA A 95 -22.73 5.68 -27.19
N MET A 96 -23.62 6.53 -26.68
CA MET A 96 -23.38 7.25 -25.43
C MET A 96 -23.30 6.30 -24.24
N MET A 97 -24.19 5.30 -24.15
CA MET A 97 -24.11 4.26 -23.12
C MET A 97 -22.82 3.45 -23.20
N ALA A 98 -22.30 3.18 -24.40
CA ALA A 98 -21.02 2.49 -24.57
C ALA A 98 -19.87 3.32 -24.01
N VAL A 99 -19.80 4.61 -24.37
CA VAL A 99 -18.77 5.54 -23.87
C VAL A 99 -18.85 5.68 -22.36
N THR A 100 -20.05 5.89 -21.81
CA THR A 100 -20.21 6.07 -20.37
C THR A 100 -19.84 4.83 -19.58
N ASN A 101 -20.01 3.63 -20.14
CA ASN A 101 -19.66 2.40 -19.43
C ASN A 101 -18.18 2.01 -19.53
N ILE A 102 -17.33 2.72 -20.30
CA ILE A 102 -15.90 2.39 -20.43
C ILE A 102 -15.21 2.20 -19.07
N PRO A 103 -15.35 3.12 -18.08
CA PRO A 103 -14.70 2.95 -16.78
C PRO A 103 -15.12 1.70 -16.02
N MET A 104 -16.36 1.22 -16.23
CA MET A 104 -16.90 0.03 -15.57
C MET A 104 -16.52 -1.27 -16.30
N LEU A 105 -16.14 -1.18 -17.58
CA LEU A 105 -15.78 -2.35 -18.39
C LEU A 105 -14.28 -2.65 -18.36
N ASN A 106 -13.46 -1.63 -18.13
CA ASN A 106 -12.01 -1.79 -18.01
C ASN A 106 -11.62 -2.34 -16.63
N ALA A 107 -10.45 -2.96 -16.55
CA ALA A 107 -9.85 -3.25 -15.25
C ALA A 107 -9.49 -1.94 -14.52
N ASP A 108 -9.67 -1.90 -13.21
CA ASP A 108 -9.45 -0.69 -12.39
C ASP A 108 -8.04 -0.12 -12.55
N ILE A 109 -7.04 -0.98 -12.72
CA ILE A 109 -5.64 -0.59 -12.96
C ILE A 109 -5.51 0.23 -14.25
N VAL A 110 -6.17 -0.20 -15.32
CA VAL A 110 -6.12 0.50 -16.62
C VAL A 110 -6.75 1.89 -16.47
N THR A 111 -7.88 1.99 -15.77
CA THR A 111 -8.55 3.26 -15.50
C THR A 111 -7.67 4.18 -14.64
N GLY A 112 -7.07 3.67 -13.56
CA GLY A 112 -6.19 4.41 -12.66
C GLY A 112 -4.96 5.00 -13.37
N ILE A 113 -4.20 4.16 -14.08
CA ILE A 113 -3.00 4.59 -14.83
C ILE A 113 -3.38 5.57 -15.95
N SER A 114 -4.47 5.31 -16.67
CA SER A 114 -4.91 6.21 -17.75
C SER A 114 -5.27 7.61 -17.23
N LEU A 115 -5.97 7.68 -16.09
CA LEU A 115 -6.33 8.95 -15.46
C LEU A 115 -5.10 9.66 -14.89
N MET A 116 -4.17 8.93 -14.27
CA MET A 116 -2.89 9.47 -13.82
C MET A 116 -2.13 10.14 -14.98
N LEU A 117 -1.93 9.41 -16.08
CA LEU A 117 -1.26 9.93 -17.28
C LEU A 117 -2.00 11.14 -17.87
N LEU A 118 -3.33 11.11 -17.86
CA LEU A 118 -4.16 12.24 -18.30
C LEU A 118 -3.90 13.48 -17.43
N PHE A 119 -3.93 13.34 -16.11
CA PHE A 119 -3.68 14.45 -15.19
C PHE A 119 -2.29 15.04 -15.38
N ILE A 120 -1.28 14.19 -15.55
CA ILE A 120 0.10 14.62 -15.84
C ILE A 120 0.17 15.37 -17.18
N ALA A 121 -0.47 14.86 -18.23
CA ALA A 121 -0.49 15.49 -19.56
C ALA A 121 -1.11 16.89 -19.52
N PHE A 122 -2.13 17.10 -18.67
CA PHE A 122 -2.75 18.40 -18.43
C PHE A 122 -2.08 19.23 -17.32
N ARG A 123 -0.92 18.79 -16.81
CA ARG A 123 -0.13 19.47 -15.76
C ARG A 123 -0.89 19.66 -14.43
N PHE A 124 -1.81 18.76 -14.11
CA PHE A 124 -2.40 18.69 -12.78
C PHE A 124 -1.43 18.04 -11.80
N SER A 125 -1.27 18.65 -10.62
CA SER A 125 -0.61 18.01 -9.49
C SER A 125 -1.50 16.92 -8.92
N LEU A 126 -0.96 15.71 -8.75
CA LEU A 126 -1.69 14.64 -8.06
C LEU A 126 -1.97 15.02 -6.61
N GLY A 127 -3.17 14.68 -6.13
CA GLY A 127 -3.63 14.99 -4.78
C GLY A 127 -5.12 14.78 -4.61
N PHE A 128 -5.72 15.47 -3.64
CA PHE A 128 -7.16 15.31 -3.33
C PHE A 128 -8.07 15.56 -4.54
N ALA A 129 -7.77 16.58 -5.36
CA ALA A 129 -8.59 16.95 -6.51
C ALA A 129 -8.58 15.87 -7.60
N THR A 130 -7.42 15.28 -7.89
CA THR A 130 -7.29 14.22 -8.91
C THR A 130 -7.97 12.94 -8.45
N ILE A 131 -7.86 12.57 -7.18
CA ILE A 131 -8.64 11.47 -6.59
C ILE A 131 -10.14 11.75 -6.75
N LEU A 132 -10.62 12.93 -6.34
CA LEU A 132 -12.04 13.28 -6.44
C LEU A 132 -12.55 13.22 -7.89
N MET A 133 -11.80 13.77 -8.86
CA MET A 133 -12.16 13.72 -10.28
C MET A 133 -12.20 12.29 -10.83
N ALA A 134 -11.22 11.47 -10.46
CA ALA A 134 -11.20 10.06 -10.83
C ALA A 134 -12.41 9.32 -10.26
N HIS A 135 -12.72 9.55 -8.98
CA HIS A 135 -13.87 8.94 -8.30
C HIS A 135 -15.20 9.38 -8.89
N ILE A 136 -15.36 10.65 -9.27
CA ILE A 136 -16.56 11.10 -9.98
C ILE A 136 -16.69 10.35 -11.32
N THR A 137 -15.60 10.24 -12.08
CA THR A 137 -15.57 9.64 -13.42
C THR A 137 -16.03 8.19 -13.40
N PHE A 138 -15.50 7.37 -12.49
CA PHE A 138 -15.89 5.95 -12.43
C PHE A 138 -17.23 5.71 -11.72
N ASN A 139 -17.73 6.66 -10.91
CA ASN A 139 -19.02 6.54 -10.22
C ASN A 139 -20.25 6.89 -11.09
N ILE A 140 -20.10 7.79 -12.06
CA ILE A 140 -21.19 8.21 -12.98
C ILE A 140 -21.93 7.02 -13.63
N PRO A 141 -21.26 5.96 -14.14
CA PRO A 141 -21.91 4.82 -14.78
C PRO A 141 -22.79 4.03 -13.82
N TYR A 142 -22.35 3.84 -12.57
CA TYR A 142 -23.13 3.16 -11.53
C TYR A 142 -24.43 3.92 -11.19
N VAL A 143 -24.37 5.25 -11.15
CA VAL A 143 -25.56 6.10 -10.96
C VAL A 143 -26.51 5.95 -12.15
N ILE A 144 -25.99 6.00 -13.38
CA ILE A 144 -26.81 5.85 -14.59
C ILE A 144 -27.50 4.49 -14.61
N LEU A 145 -26.80 3.41 -14.28
CA LEU A 145 -27.36 2.06 -14.19
C LEU A 145 -28.45 1.94 -13.11
N SER A 146 -28.39 2.75 -12.06
CA SER A 146 -29.40 2.79 -11.00
C SER A 146 -30.63 3.63 -11.36
N VAL A 147 -30.44 4.78 -12.02
CA VAL A 147 -31.51 5.73 -12.36
C VAL A 147 -32.25 5.32 -13.64
N MET A 148 -31.54 4.84 -14.65
CA MET A 148 -32.08 4.53 -15.98
C MET A 148 -33.25 3.52 -15.95
N PRO A 149 -33.20 2.42 -15.16
CA PRO A 149 -34.34 1.50 -15.06
C PRO A 149 -35.59 2.16 -14.47
N LYS A 150 -35.43 3.06 -13.50
CA LYS A 150 -36.55 3.79 -12.89
C LYS A 150 -37.16 4.80 -13.85
N LEU A 151 -36.32 5.51 -14.60
CA LEU A 151 -36.77 6.43 -15.64
C LEU A 151 -37.55 5.71 -16.76
N LYS A 152 -37.20 4.46 -17.08
CA LYS A 152 -37.96 3.61 -18.01
C LYS A 152 -39.28 3.09 -17.44
N GLN A 153 -39.39 2.98 -16.12
CA GLN A 153 -40.61 2.54 -15.43
C GLN A 153 -41.62 3.70 -15.25
N THR A 154 -41.17 4.95 -15.23
CA THR A 154 -42.03 6.14 -15.14
C THR A 154 -43.02 6.20 -16.30
N ASN A 155 -44.31 6.41 -15.99
CA ASN A 155 -45.34 6.51 -17.01
C ASN A 155 -45.30 7.89 -17.69
N ARG A 156 -44.96 7.92 -18.98
CA ARG A 156 -44.89 9.17 -19.75
C ARG A 156 -46.20 9.99 -19.72
N ARG A 157 -47.35 9.32 -19.59
CA ARG A 157 -48.67 9.97 -19.57
C ARG A 157 -48.89 10.85 -18.34
N THR A 158 -48.26 10.56 -17.19
CA THR A 158 -48.41 11.39 -15.98
C THR A 158 -47.69 12.73 -16.12
N TYR A 159 -46.56 12.75 -16.82
CA TYR A 159 -45.86 13.98 -17.16
C TYR A 159 -46.65 14.82 -18.17
N GLU A 160 -47.18 14.20 -19.23
CA GLU A 160 -48.02 14.89 -20.24
C GLU A 160 -49.29 15.48 -19.60
N ALA A 161 -49.97 14.73 -18.73
CA ALA A 161 -51.14 15.22 -17.99
C ALA A 161 -50.83 16.42 -17.09
N ALA A 162 -49.64 16.50 -16.50
CA ALA A 162 -49.24 17.65 -15.69
C ALA A 162 -49.10 18.91 -16.55
N LEU A 163 -48.51 18.79 -17.75
CA LEU A 163 -48.39 19.89 -18.70
C LEU A 163 -49.77 20.36 -19.21
N ASP A 164 -50.69 19.43 -19.49
CA ASP A 164 -52.05 19.75 -19.92
C ASP A 164 -52.84 20.54 -18.85
N LEU A 165 -52.56 20.29 -17.56
CA LEU A 165 -53.12 21.03 -16.43
C LEU A 165 -52.45 22.39 -16.18
N GLY A 166 -51.54 22.83 -17.06
CA GLY A 166 -50.88 24.13 -16.99
C GLY A 166 -49.59 24.15 -16.16
N ALA A 167 -49.05 23.00 -15.76
CA ALA A 167 -47.76 22.96 -15.08
C ALA A 167 -46.62 23.35 -16.05
N SER A 168 -45.66 24.14 -15.56
CA SER A 168 -44.42 24.36 -16.31
C SER A 168 -43.58 23.08 -16.37
N PRO A 169 -42.75 22.86 -17.41
CA PRO A 169 -41.92 21.66 -17.52
C PRO A 169 -41.02 21.40 -16.30
N VAL A 170 -40.47 22.46 -15.72
CA VAL A 170 -39.64 22.38 -14.50
C VAL A 170 -40.48 21.93 -13.31
N TYR A 171 -41.67 22.50 -13.13
CA TYR A 171 -42.57 22.09 -12.05
C TYR A 171 -43.05 20.65 -12.22
N ALA A 172 -43.46 20.27 -13.44
CA ALA A 172 -43.88 18.91 -13.77
C ALA A 172 -42.76 17.90 -13.52
N PHE A 173 -41.51 18.24 -13.87
CA PHE A 173 -40.35 17.41 -13.57
C PHE A 173 -40.19 17.19 -12.06
N PHE A 174 -40.05 18.26 -11.27
CA PHE A 174 -39.79 18.13 -9.83
C PHE A 174 -40.98 17.54 -9.04
N LYS A 175 -42.21 17.69 -9.56
CA LYS A 175 -43.42 17.23 -8.87
C LYS A 175 -43.84 15.82 -9.26
N VAL A 176 -43.57 15.39 -10.48
CA VAL A 176 -44.04 14.10 -11.02
C VAL A 176 -42.87 13.17 -11.31
N VAL A 177 -41.93 13.57 -12.17
CA VAL A 177 -40.86 12.68 -12.66
C VAL A 177 -39.81 12.42 -11.59
N PHE A 178 -39.34 13.46 -10.90
CA PHE A 178 -38.27 13.35 -9.91
C PHE A 178 -38.63 12.43 -8.72
N PRO A 179 -39.84 12.53 -8.12
CA PRO A 179 -40.26 11.59 -7.08
C PRO A 179 -40.29 10.12 -7.55
N ASP A 180 -40.69 9.86 -8.79
CA ASP A 180 -40.75 8.50 -9.35
C ASP A 180 -39.36 7.89 -9.54
N ILE A 181 -38.37 8.70 -9.94
CA ILE A 181 -36.98 8.24 -10.11
C ILE A 181 -36.14 8.33 -8.82
N LEU A 182 -36.63 9.02 -7.79
CA LEU A 182 -35.91 9.25 -6.53
C LEU A 182 -35.37 7.96 -5.88
N PRO A 183 -36.10 6.82 -5.86
CA PRO A 183 -35.55 5.57 -5.35
C PRO A 183 -34.31 5.10 -6.14
N GLY A 184 -34.28 5.33 -7.45
CA GLY A 184 -33.14 5.02 -8.32
C GLY A 184 -31.97 5.98 -8.10
N VAL A 185 -32.26 7.27 -7.91
CA VAL A 185 -31.25 8.29 -7.57
C VAL A 185 -30.58 7.95 -6.23
N PHE A 186 -31.38 7.60 -5.22
CA PHE A 186 -30.86 7.22 -3.91
C PHE A 186 -30.06 5.91 -3.96
N SER A 187 -30.54 4.91 -4.72
CA SER A 187 -29.80 3.68 -4.96
C SER A 187 -28.47 3.95 -5.66
N GLY A 188 -28.46 4.85 -6.64
CA GLY A 188 -27.25 5.27 -7.36
C GLY A 188 -26.25 5.98 -6.45
N PHE A 189 -26.73 6.87 -5.58
CA PHE A 189 -25.91 7.53 -4.57
C PHE A 189 -25.25 6.53 -3.62
N LEU A 190 -26.02 5.59 -3.05
CA LEU A 190 -25.46 4.59 -2.14
C LEU A 190 -24.46 3.68 -2.84
N LEU A 191 -24.75 3.27 -4.09
CA LEU A 191 -23.84 2.45 -4.87
C LEU A 191 -22.52 3.19 -5.15
N ALA A 192 -22.61 4.45 -5.60
CA ALA A 192 -21.44 5.30 -5.85
C ALA A 192 -20.62 5.56 -4.57
N PHE A 193 -21.29 5.78 -3.44
CA PHE A 193 -20.63 5.96 -2.15
C PHE A 193 -19.87 4.70 -1.74
N THR A 194 -20.51 3.53 -1.83
CA THR A 194 -19.89 2.24 -1.49
C THR A 194 -18.71 1.93 -2.39
N MET A 195 -18.85 2.13 -3.71
CA MET A 195 -17.77 1.89 -4.67
C MET A 195 -16.59 2.84 -4.46
N SER A 196 -16.84 4.10 -4.07
CA SER A 196 -15.80 5.09 -3.77
C SER A 196 -15.06 4.81 -2.47
N LEU A 197 -15.75 4.27 -1.46
CA LEU A 197 -15.18 3.98 -0.15
C LEU A 197 -14.18 2.81 -0.21
N ASP A 198 -14.47 1.82 -1.04
CA ASP A 198 -13.68 0.58 -1.20
C ASP A 198 -12.63 0.66 -2.31
N ASP A 199 -12.58 1.76 -3.07
CA ASP A 199 -11.58 1.87 -4.15
C ASP A 199 -10.17 2.03 -3.57
N PHE A 200 -9.29 1.12 -3.97
CA PHE A 200 -7.85 1.19 -3.71
C PHE A 200 -7.09 1.59 -4.98
N VAL A 201 -7.41 0.96 -6.10
CA VAL A 201 -6.55 0.95 -7.29
C VAL A 201 -6.52 2.31 -7.96
N ILE A 202 -7.70 2.91 -8.23
CA ILE A 202 -7.76 4.21 -8.89
C ILE A 202 -7.17 5.28 -7.97
N THR A 203 -7.48 5.21 -6.68
CA THR A 203 -6.90 6.09 -5.66
C THR A 203 -5.38 6.01 -5.62
N HIS A 204 -4.80 4.80 -5.62
CA HIS A 204 -3.35 4.61 -5.52
C HIS A 204 -2.57 5.33 -6.64
N PHE A 205 -3.09 5.32 -7.87
CA PHE A 205 -2.46 5.99 -9.01
C PHE A 205 -2.80 7.48 -9.12
N THR A 206 -3.90 7.93 -8.50
CA THR A 206 -4.35 9.33 -8.63
C THR A 206 -4.12 10.17 -7.38
N LYS A 207 -3.66 9.58 -6.28
CA LYS A 207 -3.26 10.29 -5.06
C LYS A 207 -1.92 11.02 -5.23
N GLY A 208 -1.76 12.08 -4.44
CA GLY A 208 -0.50 12.80 -4.31
C GLY A 208 0.20 12.49 -2.98
N PRO A 209 1.41 13.03 -2.75
CA PRO A 209 2.15 12.82 -1.52
C PRO A 209 1.38 13.27 -0.29
N GLY A 210 1.47 12.49 0.78
CA GLY A 210 0.84 12.79 2.06
C GLY A 210 -0.69 12.75 2.07
N ILE A 211 -1.34 12.33 0.96
CA ILE A 211 -2.80 12.18 0.87
C ILE A 211 -3.13 10.70 0.74
N ASP A 212 -3.37 10.05 1.87
CA ASP A 212 -3.85 8.67 1.91
C ASP A 212 -5.35 8.58 2.12
N THR A 213 -5.95 7.55 1.53
CA THR A 213 -7.24 7.02 1.93
C THR A 213 -7.03 5.83 2.86
N LEU A 214 -8.05 5.40 3.57
CA LEU A 214 -8.01 4.18 4.36
C LEU A 214 -7.61 2.97 3.53
N SER A 215 -8.11 2.84 2.29
CA SER A 215 -7.76 1.73 1.41
C SER A 215 -6.26 1.72 1.09
N THR A 216 -5.67 2.86 0.72
CA THR A 216 -4.23 2.95 0.42
C THR A 216 -3.38 2.78 1.68
N LYS A 217 -3.81 3.33 2.81
CA LYS A 217 -3.12 3.18 4.09
C LYS A 217 -3.15 1.73 4.55
N ILE A 218 -4.32 1.08 4.55
CA ILE A 218 -4.46 -0.34 4.94
C ILE A 218 -3.58 -1.23 4.08
N TYR A 219 -3.57 -1.03 2.75
CA TYR A 219 -2.70 -1.80 1.87
C TYR A 219 -1.23 -1.68 2.26
N SER A 220 -0.75 -0.44 2.42
CA SER A 220 0.65 -0.19 2.78
C SER A 220 1.03 -0.74 4.15
N GLU A 221 0.12 -0.71 5.12
CA GLU A 221 0.38 -1.17 6.49
C GLU A 221 0.27 -2.70 6.61
N VAL A 222 -0.53 -3.37 5.78
CA VAL A 222 -0.64 -4.84 5.77
C VAL A 222 0.63 -5.49 5.22
N ARG A 223 1.32 -4.81 4.30
CA ARG A 223 2.54 -5.34 3.68
C ARG A 223 3.81 -5.05 4.49
N LYS A 224 3.89 -3.93 5.20
CA LYS A 224 5.04 -3.59 6.09
C LYS A 224 5.20 -4.50 7.31
N GLY A 225 4.26 -5.42 7.55
CA GLY A 225 4.25 -6.28 8.71
C GLY A 225 2.98 -6.12 9.53
N ILE A 226 3.04 -6.51 10.80
CA ILE A 226 1.84 -6.61 11.65
C ILE A 226 1.82 -5.49 12.66
N LYS A 227 1.02 -4.46 12.39
CA LYS A 227 0.61 -3.48 13.40
C LYS A 227 -0.73 -3.90 14.00
N PRO A 228 -0.80 -4.26 15.30
CA PRO A 228 -2.06 -4.65 15.94
C PRO A 228 -3.19 -3.61 15.83
N GLU A 229 -2.86 -2.34 15.67
CA GLU A 229 -3.79 -1.24 15.40
C GLU A 229 -4.60 -1.47 14.12
N MET A 230 -4.02 -2.15 13.11
CA MET A 230 -4.70 -2.50 11.87
C MET A 230 -5.80 -3.53 12.07
N TYR A 231 -5.68 -4.39 13.08
CA TYR A 231 -6.75 -5.32 13.45
C TYR A 231 -7.92 -4.59 14.09
N ALA A 232 -7.65 -3.60 14.92
CA ALA A 232 -8.68 -2.72 15.49
C ALA A 232 -9.40 -1.95 14.37
N LEU A 233 -8.65 -1.37 13.42
CA LEU A 233 -9.21 -0.67 12.26
C LEU A 233 -10.09 -1.59 11.40
N SER A 234 -9.56 -2.76 11.03
CA SER A 234 -10.30 -3.75 10.22
C SER A 234 -11.58 -4.22 10.92
N THR A 235 -11.54 -4.37 12.24
CA THR A 235 -12.70 -4.70 13.07
C THR A 235 -13.75 -3.58 13.00
N LEU A 236 -13.35 -2.32 13.18
CA LEU A 236 -14.27 -1.18 13.10
C LEU A 236 -14.89 -1.04 11.70
N LEU A 237 -14.09 -1.21 10.65
CA LEU A 237 -14.59 -1.17 9.27
C LEU A 237 -15.61 -2.28 9.01
N PHE A 238 -15.29 -3.52 9.38
CA PHE A 238 -16.20 -4.64 9.20
C PHE A 238 -17.52 -4.43 9.96
N VAL A 239 -17.46 -4.03 11.24
CA VAL A 239 -18.65 -3.76 12.05
C VAL A 239 -19.47 -2.61 11.44
N SER A 240 -18.82 -1.57 10.94
CA SER A 240 -19.49 -0.43 10.31
C SER A 240 -20.19 -0.81 9.01
N VAL A 241 -19.52 -1.55 8.12
CA VAL A 241 -20.09 -2.05 6.86
C VAL A 241 -21.25 -3.00 7.14
N LEU A 242 -21.09 -3.94 8.08
CA LEU A 242 -22.14 -4.86 8.48
C LEU A 242 -23.36 -4.11 9.02
N PHE A 243 -23.14 -3.09 9.87
CA PHE A 243 -24.20 -2.23 10.39
C PHE A 243 -24.92 -1.46 9.28
N LEU A 244 -24.18 -0.88 8.32
CA LEU A 244 -24.75 -0.19 7.16
C LEU A 244 -25.56 -1.14 6.27
N LEU A 245 -25.06 -2.35 6.00
CA LEU A 245 -25.79 -3.36 5.21
C LEU A 245 -27.09 -3.78 5.90
N ILE A 246 -27.08 -3.94 7.22
CA ILE A 246 -28.30 -4.20 7.99
C ILE A 246 -29.28 -3.02 7.86
N LEU A 247 -28.81 -1.77 8.00
CA LEU A 247 -29.67 -0.60 7.85
C LEU A 247 -30.28 -0.49 6.44
N VAL A 248 -29.50 -0.72 5.39
CA VAL A 248 -29.97 -0.65 4.00
C VAL A 248 -30.99 -1.76 3.72
N ASN A 249 -30.75 -2.98 4.17
CA ASN A 249 -31.67 -4.10 3.95
C ASN A 249 -32.93 -4.04 4.82
N VAL A 250 -32.85 -3.43 6.01
CA VAL A 250 -34.01 -3.22 6.91
C VAL A 250 -34.83 -2.00 6.49
N SER A 251 -34.29 -1.09 5.67
CA SER A 251 -35.05 0.01 5.08
C SER A 251 -36.13 -0.55 4.14
N PRO A 252 -37.42 -0.38 4.44
CA PRO A 252 -38.48 -1.04 3.69
C PRO A 252 -38.53 -0.47 2.27
N SER A 253 -38.25 -1.32 1.26
CA SER A 253 -38.56 -0.98 -0.13
C SER A 253 -40.04 -0.65 -0.20
N SER A 254 -40.40 0.56 -0.62
CA SER A 254 -41.78 0.91 -0.90
C SER A 254 -42.24 0.14 -2.14
N LYS A 255 -42.70 -1.10 -1.95
CA LYS A 255 -43.55 -1.75 -2.93
C LYS A 255 -44.92 -1.08 -2.88
N GLU A 256 -45.28 -0.42 -3.97
CA GLU A 256 -46.61 0.11 -4.21
C GLU A 256 -47.65 -1.00 -4.30
N GLY A 257 -48.85 -0.72 -3.81
CA GLY A 257 -50.02 -1.58 -3.92
C GLY A 257 -51.06 -1.28 -2.84
N THR A 258 -51.94 -0.30 -3.10
CA THR A 258 -53.31 -0.15 -2.57
C THR A 258 -53.66 -0.87 -1.24
N ALA A 259 -53.61 -0.18 -0.10
CA ALA A 259 -54.63 -0.21 0.96
C ALA A 259 -54.23 0.59 2.22
N LYS A 260 -55.16 1.45 2.66
CA LYS A 260 -55.37 2.08 3.97
C LYS A 260 -54.17 2.28 4.94
N LYS A 261 -53.95 3.57 5.25
CA LYS A 261 -53.20 4.12 6.40
C LYS A 261 -53.43 3.31 7.69
N TYR A 262 -52.41 2.56 8.11
CA TYR A 262 -52.06 2.39 9.52
C TYR A 262 -50.56 2.70 9.65
N VAL A 263 -50.25 3.90 10.17
CA VAL A 263 -48.86 4.34 10.38
C VAL A 263 -48.31 3.59 11.60
N SER A 264 -47.59 2.49 11.35
CA SER A 264 -46.84 1.76 12.39
C SER A 264 -45.72 2.65 12.98
N LYS A 265 -45.55 2.61 14.31
CA LYS A 265 -44.48 3.31 15.07
C LYS A 265 -43.07 3.04 14.52
N LYS A 266 -42.81 1.86 13.94
CA LYS A 266 -41.51 1.53 13.30
C LYS A 266 -41.20 2.41 12.07
N SER A 267 -42.20 2.89 11.35
CA SER A 267 -42.00 3.79 10.20
C SER A 267 -41.58 5.20 10.59
N LYS A 268 -41.94 5.69 11.80
CA LYS A 268 -41.55 7.03 12.26
C LYS A 268 -40.05 7.11 12.58
N ALA A 269 -39.47 6.06 13.17
CA ALA A 269 -38.05 6.01 13.48
C ALA A 269 -37.19 5.97 12.20
N ALA A 270 -37.51 5.08 11.25
CA ALA A 270 -36.83 5.01 9.96
C ALA A 270 -36.93 6.35 9.20
N ARG A 271 -38.12 6.96 9.20
CA ARG A 271 -38.34 8.27 8.55
C ARG A 271 -37.61 9.41 9.26
N PHE A 272 -37.42 9.35 10.59
CA PHE A 272 -36.65 10.32 11.37
C PHE A 272 -35.15 10.21 11.07
N VAL A 273 -34.62 8.98 11.06
CA VAL A 273 -33.22 8.70 10.70
C VAL A 273 -32.92 9.24 9.30
N PHE A 274 -33.79 8.95 8.33
CA PHE A 274 -33.58 9.30 6.93
C PHE A 274 -33.82 10.78 6.60
N ARG A 275 -34.78 11.47 7.26
CA ARG A 275 -35.08 12.89 6.99
C ARG A 275 -34.25 13.88 7.81
N ARG A 276 -33.72 13.48 8.97
CA ARG A 276 -33.04 14.42 9.89
C ARG A 276 -31.62 14.02 10.25
N LEU A 277 -31.36 12.74 10.50
CA LEU A 277 -30.04 12.28 10.93
C LEU A 277 -29.07 12.11 9.76
N ALA A 278 -29.48 11.46 8.68
CA ALA A 278 -28.61 11.28 7.51
C ALA A 278 -28.14 12.62 6.89
N PRO A 279 -29.00 13.63 6.67
CA PRO A 279 -28.54 14.93 6.18
C PRO A 279 -27.67 15.68 7.18
N ALA A 280 -27.93 15.54 8.49
CA ALA A 280 -27.14 16.19 9.54
C ALA A 280 -25.74 15.57 9.67
N VAL A 281 -25.63 14.24 9.64
CA VAL A 281 -24.33 13.54 9.65
C VAL A 281 -23.54 13.87 8.38
N MET A 282 -24.21 13.92 7.24
CA MET A 282 -23.61 14.31 5.96
C MET A 282 -23.10 15.75 5.97
N ALA A 283 -23.88 16.69 6.53
CA ALA A 283 -23.45 18.07 6.72
C ALA A 283 -22.29 18.18 7.72
N VAL A 284 -22.29 17.40 8.81
CA VAL A 284 -21.19 17.37 9.77
C VAL A 284 -19.91 16.82 9.14
N VAL A 285 -19.98 15.75 8.34
CA VAL A 285 -18.81 15.21 7.64
C VAL A 285 -18.27 16.21 6.61
N ILE A 286 -19.14 16.91 5.88
CA ILE A 286 -18.73 17.94 4.90
C ILE A 286 -18.11 19.15 5.61
N ILE A 287 -18.73 19.64 6.69
CA ILE A 287 -18.26 20.80 7.45
C ILE A 287 -16.97 20.46 8.19
N ALA A 288 -16.91 19.33 8.88
CA ALA A 288 -15.70 18.85 9.54
C ALA A 288 -14.58 18.63 8.53
N GLY A 289 -14.87 18.04 7.37
CA GLY A 289 -13.90 17.88 6.29
C GLY A 289 -13.40 19.20 5.72
N GLY A 290 -14.27 20.19 5.56
CA GLY A 290 -13.90 21.54 5.13
C GLY A 290 -13.00 22.27 6.13
N PHE A 291 -13.29 22.16 7.43
CA PHE A 291 -12.42 22.71 8.49
C PHE A 291 -11.07 21.98 8.56
N PHE A 292 -11.08 20.66 8.44
CA PHE A 292 -9.88 19.82 8.60
C PHE A 292 -8.89 19.96 7.43
N TYR A 293 -9.38 20.09 6.20
CA TYR A 293 -8.54 20.43 5.05
C TYR A 293 -8.13 21.91 5.07
N GLY A 294 -9.01 22.82 5.49
CA GLY A 294 -8.68 24.24 5.65
C GLY A 294 -7.59 24.51 6.69
N SER A 295 -7.50 23.70 7.75
CA SER A 295 -6.43 23.79 8.77
C SER A 295 -5.13 23.10 8.38
N LYS A 296 -5.16 22.08 7.51
CA LYS A 296 -3.93 21.48 6.97
C LYS A 296 -3.32 22.30 5.84
N GLN A 297 -4.13 23.01 5.07
CA GLN A 297 -3.65 23.93 4.04
C GLN A 297 -2.87 25.13 4.62
N SER A 298 -2.98 25.40 5.94
CA SER A 298 -2.14 26.39 6.62
C SER A 298 -0.74 25.90 7.02
N VAL A 299 -0.43 24.60 6.85
CA VAL A 299 0.93 24.05 7.07
C VAL A 299 1.67 23.80 5.73
N SER A 300 1.03 24.05 4.58
CA SER A 300 1.73 24.02 3.27
C SER A 300 2.43 25.36 2.99
N GLY A 301 3.40 25.73 3.82
CA GLY A 301 4.40 26.73 3.42
C GLY A 301 5.34 26.18 2.35
N ASP A 302 6.04 27.05 1.63
CA ASP A 302 7.15 26.66 0.72
C ASP A 302 8.32 25.97 1.48
N ASN A 303 8.31 25.97 2.82
CA ASN A 303 9.34 25.36 3.65
C ASN A 303 9.00 23.90 4.02
N GLN A 304 9.06 23.01 3.02
CA GLN A 304 8.80 21.58 3.21
C GLN A 304 9.83 20.71 2.49
N VAL A 305 9.86 19.42 2.83
CA VAL A 305 10.58 18.37 2.10
C VAL A 305 9.65 17.17 1.88
N ILE A 306 9.50 16.76 0.62
CA ILE A 306 8.69 15.59 0.26
C ILE A 306 9.60 14.37 0.15
N VAL A 307 9.45 13.42 1.07
CA VAL A 307 10.30 12.23 1.20
C VAL A 307 9.54 11.00 0.72
N TYR A 308 10.19 10.16 -0.08
CA TYR A 308 9.67 8.85 -0.49
C TYR A 308 10.64 7.73 -0.08
N ASN A 309 10.26 6.92 0.91
CA ASN A 309 11.16 5.91 1.50
C ASN A 309 10.50 4.53 1.60
N TRP A 310 11.25 3.51 1.98
CA TRP A 310 10.73 2.21 2.39
C TRP A 310 9.84 2.33 3.63
N GLY A 311 8.93 1.37 3.79
CA GLY A 311 8.07 1.26 4.95
C GLY A 311 8.82 0.87 6.23
N GLU A 312 8.47 1.49 7.36
CA GLU A 312 9.11 1.24 8.67
C GLU A 312 10.64 1.46 8.69
N TYR A 313 11.16 2.31 7.79
CA TYR A 313 12.60 2.48 7.57
C TYR A 313 13.19 3.78 8.13
N LEU A 314 12.45 4.46 9.01
CA LEU A 314 12.85 5.67 9.73
C LEU A 314 12.06 5.73 11.03
N ASP A 315 12.72 6.07 12.14
CA ASP A 315 12.02 6.31 13.40
C ASP A 315 11.10 7.55 13.24
N PRO A 316 9.78 7.45 13.53
CA PRO A 316 8.87 8.58 13.43
C PRO A 316 9.26 9.80 14.29
N GLU A 317 9.97 9.61 15.40
CA GLU A 317 10.44 10.71 16.26
C GLU A 317 11.50 11.58 15.56
N VAL A 318 12.31 10.98 14.66
CA VAL A 318 13.30 11.69 13.86
C VAL A 318 12.66 12.74 12.96
N ILE A 319 11.45 12.46 12.43
CA ILE A 319 10.69 13.43 11.64
C ILE A 319 10.33 14.63 12.52
N THR A 320 9.73 14.39 13.69
CA THR A 320 9.34 15.45 14.62
C THR A 320 10.55 16.30 15.03
N MET A 321 11.67 15.67 15.38
CA MET A 321 12.90 16.38 15.75
C MET A 321 13.43 17.24 14.59
N PHE A 322 13.42 16.72 13.36
CA PHE A 322 13.82 17.49 12.20
C PHE A 322 12.91 18.71 11.98
N GLU A 323 11.60 18.53 12.07
CA GLU A 323 10.63 19.62 11.92
C GLU A 323 10.81 20.69 13.01
N GLU A 324 11.06 20.30 14.26
CA GLU A 324 11.30 21.21 15.39
C GLU A 324 12.63 21.96 15.28
N GLU A 325 13.70 21.28 14.89
CA GLU A 325 15.05 21.87 14.80
C GLU A 325 15.21 22.80 13.58
N THR A 326 14.56 22.47 12.46
CA THR A 326 14.75 23.20 11.19
C THR A 326 13.58 24.09 10.80
N GLY A 327 12.38 23.83 11.33
CA GLY A 327 11.14 24.46 10.89
C GLY A 327 10.68 24.01 9.49
N ILE A 328 11.31 23.00 8.89
CA ILE A 328 10.95 22.42 7.59
C ILE A 328 9.94 21.30 7.84
N SER A 329 8.75 21.39 7.25
CA SER A 329 7.75 20.32 7.36
C SER A 329 8.09 19.12 6.46
N VAL A 330 7.86 17.89 6.95
CA VAL A 330 8.16 16.66 6.21
C VAL A 330 6.88 16.02 5.70
N VAL A 331 6.77 15.90 4.38
CA VAL A 331 5.71 15.10 3.74
C VAL A 331 6.29 13.73 3.43
N TYR A 332 6.06 12.76 4.32
CA TYR A 332 6.62 11.42 4.24
C TYR A 332 5.66 10.44 3.55
N GLU A 333 6.07 9.85 2.42
CA GLU A 333 5.38 8.76 1.73
C GLU A 333 6.24 7.50 1.75
N GLU A 334 5.60 6.33 1.75
CA GLU A 334 6.28 5.04 1.82
C GLU A 334 5.98 4.15 0.61
N TYR A 335 6.93 3.30 0.22
CA TYR A 335 6.77 2.22 -0.76
C TYR A 335 7.34 0.89 -0.24
N GLU A 336 7.07 -0.18 -1.00
CA GLU A 336 7.39 -1.55 -0.60
C GLU A 336 8.39 -2.23 -1.54
N THR A 337 8.45 -1.82 -2.80
CA THR A 337 9.44 -2.33 -3.76
C THR A 337 9.93 -1.21 -4.65
N ASN A 338 11.15 -1.36 -5.15
CA ASN A 338 11.74 -0.43 -6.12
C ASN A 338 10.89 -0.32 -7.40
N GLU A 339 10.20 -1.39 -7.82
CA GLU A 339 9.33 -1.41 -9.00
C GLU A 339 8.02 -0.61 -8.82
N ILE A 340 7.58 -0.40 -7.58
CA ILE A 340 6.47 0.51 -7.28
C ILE A 340 6.96 1.96 -7.27
N MET A 341 8.16 2.19 -6.74
CA MET A 341 8.76 3.52 -6.62
C MET A 341 9.15 4.10 -7.98
N TYR A 342 9.87 3.32 -8.81
CA TYR A 342 10.50 3.82 -10.03
C TYR A 342 9.52 4.45 -11.03
N PRO A 343 8.37 3.83 -11.40
CA PRO A 343 7.44 4.43 -12.34
C PRO A 343 6.87 5.77 -11.86
N LYS A 344 6.67 5.94 -10.53
CA LYS A 344 6.20 7.21 -9.97
C LYS A 344 7.25 8.31 -10.14
N VAL A 345 8.52 8.02 -9.82
CA VAL A 345 9.61 9.00 -10.01
C VAL A 345 9.84 9.28 -11.49
N GLN A 346 9.94 8.26 -12.33
CA GLN A 346 10.16 8.37 -13.77
C GLN A 346 9.06 9.16 -14.47
N SER A 347 7.79 8.99 -14.06
CA SER A 347 6.67 9.73 -14.65
C SER A 347 6.72 11.24 -14.37
N GLY A 348 7.45 11.66 -13.33
CA GLY A 348 7.47 13.04 -12.84
C GLY A 348 6.12 13.55 -12.33
N ALA A 349 5.14 12.67 -12.13
CA ALA A 349 3.79 13.02 -11.66
C ALA A 349 3.80 13.69 -10.29
N ILE A 350 4.76 13.27 -9.47
CA ILE A 350 5.04 13.77 -8.15
C ILE A 350 6.51 14.22 -8.14
N ALA A 351 6.73 15.45 -7.69
CA ALA A 351 8.06 15.97 -7.43
C ALA A 351 8.47 15.63 -5.99
N TYR A 352 9.02 14.43 -5.81
CA TYR A 352 9.67 14.06 -4.55
C TYR A 352 10.99 14.83 -4.43
N ASP A 353 11.30 15.31 -3.23
CA ASP A 353 12.53 16.05 -2.96
C ASP A 353 13.67 15.09 -2.54
N VAL A 354 13.34 14.01 -1.85
CA VAL A 354 14.28 12.96 -1.42
C VAL A 354 13.66 11.58 -1.63
N VAL A 355 14.42 10.63 -2.17
CA VAL A 355 14.01 9.22 -2.34
C VAL A 355 15.10 8.29 -1.81
N CYS A 356 14.74 7.11 -1.29
CA CYS A 356 15.71 6.13 -0.75
C CYS A 356 15.79 4.81 -1.56
N PRO A 357 16.14 4.82 -2.85
CA PRO A 357 16.27 3.59 -3.66
C PRO A 357 17.42 2.69 -3.20
N SER A 358 17.37 1.42 -3.64
CA SER A 358 18.50 0.50 -3.54
C SER A 358 19.53 0.71 -4.65
N ASP A 359 20.75 0.23 -4.41
CA ASP A 359 21.91 0.27 -5.31
C ASP A 359 21.60 0.17 -6.82
N TYR A 360 21.07 -0.95 -7.31
CA TYR A 360 20.78 -1.13 -8.74
C TYR A 360 19.76 -0.13 -9.27
N MET A 361 18.82 0.31 -8.44
CA MET A 361 17.80 1.26 -8.85
C MET A 361 18.38 2.68 -8.95
N ILE A 362 19.35 3.03 -8.09
CA ILE A 362 20.14 4.27 -8.22
C ILE A 362 20.86 4.28 -9.57
N GLN A 363 21.55 3.18 -9.91
CA GLN A 363 22.23 3.06 -11.20
C GLN A 363 21.26 3.30 -12.36
N ARG A 364 20.11 2.64 -12.37
CA ARG A 364 19.07 2.82 -13.40
C ARG A 364 18.56 4.26 -13.47
N MET A 365 18.37 4.92 -12.32
CA MET A 365 17.91 6.30 -12.26
C MET A 365 18.96 7.29 -12.79
N ILE A 366 20.26 7.03 -12.55
CA ILE A 366 21.37 7.80 -13.14
C ILE A 366 21.39 7.60 -14.66
N GLU A 367 21.32 6.36 -15.15
CA GLU A 367 21.32 6.05 -16.59
C GLU A 367 20.15 6.70 -17.35
N ASN A 368 19.01 6.90 -16.67
CA ASN A 368 17.82 7.56 -17.23
C ASN A 368 17.75 9.07 -16.94
N ASP A 369 18.82 9.70 -16.46
CA ASP A 369 18.91 11.15 -16.17
C ASP A 369 17.81 11.66 -15.19
N LEU A 370 17.47 10.84 -14.20
CA LEU A 370 16.40 11.14 -13.23
C LEU A 370 16.88 11.82 -11.95
N LEU A 371 18.19 11.85 -11.67
CA LEU A 371 18.76 12.37 -10.42
C LEU A 371 19.48 13.71 -10.60
N ALA A 372 19.41 14.56 -9.57
CA ALA A 372 20.24 15.74 -9.44
C ALA A 372 21.52 15.40 -8.66
N GLU A 373 22.65 16.01 -9.03
CA GLU A 373 23.88 15.94 -8.23
C GLU A 373 23.63 16.58 -6.85
N ILE A 374 24.14 15.96 -5.79
CA ILE A 374 24.01 16.43 -4.42
C ILE A 374 25.10 17.46 -4.12
N ASN A 375 24.75 18.59 -3.50
CA ASN A 375 25.74 19.52 -2.98
C ASN A 375 26.23 19.06 -1.60
N PHE A 376 27.38 18.38 -1.56
CA PHE A 376 27.96 17.87 -0.32
C PHE A 376 28.42 18.95 0.66
N ASP A 377 28.60 20.20 0.22
CA ASP A 377 28.88 21.32 1.13
C ASP A 377 27.71 21.59 2.09
N ASN A 378 26.48 21.26 1.67
CA ASN A 378 25.28 21.35 2.49
C ASN A 378 25.09 20.13 3.43
N ILE A 379 25.96 19.12 3.32
CA ILE A 379 25.89 17.86 4.09
C ILE A 379 27.20 17.63 4.88
N PRO A 380 27.62 18.55 5.77
CA PRO A 380 28.87 18.41 6.52
C PRO A 380 28.93 17.17 7.42
N ASN A 381 27.78 16.59 7.80
CA ASN A 381 27.74 15.36 8.61
C ASN A 381 28.07 14.09 7.80
N ILE A 382 28.19 14.17 6.47
CA ILE A 382 28.58 13.00 5.64
C ILE A 382 29.94 12.43 6.03
N LYS A 383 30.81 13.22 6.66
CA LYS A 383 32.08 12.77 7.25
C LYS A 383 31.93 11.62 8.25
N ASN A 384 30.73 11.41 8.80
CA ASN A 384 30.43 10.34 9.74
C ASN A 384 30.08 9.02 9.02
N ILE A 385 29.83 9.06 7.71
CA ILE A 385 29.64 7.86 6.89
C ILE A 385 31.01 7.23 6.63
N GLY A 386 31.14 5.93 6.89
CA GLY A 386 32.39 5.21 6.71
C GLY A 386 32.88 5.24 5.26
N THR A 387 34.19 5.41 5.06
CA THR A 387 34.81 5.49 3.72
C THR A 387 34.53 4.24 2.88
N GLN A 388 34.51 3.06 3.51
CA GLN A 388 34.17 1.79 2.86
C GLN A 388 32.79 1.78 2.19
N TYR A 389 31.79 2.44 2.78
CA TYR A 389 30.43 2.49 2.21
C TYR A 389 30.36 3.47 1.04
N MET A 390 31.12 4.57 1.11
CA MET A 390 31.29 5.47 -0.04
C MET A 390 32.05 4.77 -1.17
N GLU A 391 33.06 3.96 -0.88
CA GLU A 391 33.76 3.17 -1.90
C GLU A 391 32.86 2.12 -2.55
N GLN A 392 32.05 1.42 -1.74
CA GLN A 392 31.04 0.47 -2.25
C GLN A 392 30.01 1.16 -3.14
N SER A 393 29.59 2.39 -2.79
CA SER A 393 28.61 3.16 -3.57
C SER A 393 29.08 3.47 -4.99
N ARG A 394 30.40 3.51 -5.24
CA ARG A 394 30.96 3.70 -6.58
C ARG A 394 30.58 2.61 -7.57
N GLN A 395 30.09 1.46 -7.10
CA GLN A 395 29.61 0.40 -7.99
C GLN A 395 28.32 0.78 -8.74
N PHE A 396 27.50 1.67 -8.17
CA PHE A 396 26.25 2.16 -8.78
C PHE A 396 26.25 3.69 -9.01
N ASP A 397 27.11 4.45 -8.33
CA ASP A 397 27.32 5.89 -8.48
C ASP A 397 28.84 6.17 -8.59
N ALA A 398 29.43 5.93 -9.77
CA ALA A 398 30.89 5.86 -9.98
C ALA A 398 31.70 7.03 -9.39
N GLU A 399 31.13 8.23 -9.42
CA GLU A 399 31.77 9.46 -8.91
C GLU A 399 31.29 9.86 -7.50
N ASN A 400 30.35 9.11 -6.91
CA ASN A 400 29.64 9.45 -5.67
C ASN A 400 29.02 10.85 -5.70
N LYS A 401 28.31 11.17 -6.79
CA LYS A 401 27.70 12.49 -7.00
C LYS A 401 26.22 12.54 -6.62
N TYR A 402 25.55 11.40 -6.59
CA TYR A 402 24.08 11.33 -6.59
C TYR A 402 23.50 10.69 -5.33
N SER A 403 24.32 9.99 -4.53
CA SER A 403 23.84 9.15 -3.43
C SER A 403 24.56 9.40 -2.10
N VAL A 404 23.82 9.27 -0.99
CA VAL A 404 24.36 9.23 0.38
C VAL A 404 23.92 7.93 1.07
N PRO A 405 24.83 7.01 1.44
CA PRO A 405 24.50 5.75 2.09
C PRO A 405 23.68 5.95 3.36
N TYR A 406 22.57 5.22 3.49
CA TYR A 406 21.65 5.32 4.62
C TYR A 406 21.63 4.05 5.48
N CYS A 407 21.37 2.92 4.85
CA CYS A 407 21.30 1.61 5.49
C CYS A 407 21.95 0.58 4.56
N TRP A 408 22.50 -0.46 5.16
CA TRP A 408 23.10 -1.56 4.41
C TRP A 408 22.85 -2.87 5.14
N GLY A 409 23.10 -3.97 4.45
CA GLY A 409 23.02 -5.28 5.08
C GLY A 409 23.39 -6.40 4.12
N THR A 410 23.07 -7.61 4.55
CA THR A 410 23.24 -8.80 3.73
C THR A 410 21.94 -9.57 3.63
N VAL A 411 21.83 -10.39 2.60
CA VAL A 411 20.86 -11.50 2.58
C VAL A 411 21.57 -12.73 3.13
N GLY A 412 20.88 -13.57 3.88
CA GLY A 412 21.50 -14.76 4.45
C GLY A 412 20.49 -15.80 4.85
N ILE A 413 20.98 -16.80 5.57
CA ILE A 413 20.17 -17.91 6.05
C ILE A 413 19.89 -17.70 7.53
N LEU A 414 18.61 -17.63 7.87
CA LEU A 414 18.13 -17.70 9.24
C LEU A 414 17.65 -19.13 9.51
N TYR A 415 18.16 -19.78 10.54
CA TYR A 415 17.77 -21.14 10.88
C TYR A 415 17.49 -21.32 12.36
N ASN A 416 16.69 -22.34 12.68
CA ASN A 416 16.34 -22.69 14.05
C ASN A 416 17.25 -23.81 14.56
N LYS A 417 18.12 -23.49 15.53
CA LYS A 417 19.08 -24.42 16.15
C LYS A 417 18.45 -25.69 16.75
N LYS A 418 17.15 -25.66 17.06
CA LYS A 418 16.42 -26.83 17.59
C LYS A 418 15.82 -27.72 16.52
N MET A 419 15.74 -27.24 15.28
CA MET A 419 15.15 -27.96 14.14
C MET A 419 16.22 -28.42 13.13
N VAL A 420 17.45 -27.96 13.30
CA VAL A 420 18.60 -28.38 12.49
C VAL A 420 19.57 -29.19 13.34
N GLU A 421 20.20 -30.21 12.75
CA GLU A 421 21.11 -31.11 13.48
C GLU A 421 22.59 -30.72 13.29
N GLU A 422 22.90 -29.95 12.25
CA GLU A 422 24.25 -29.53 11.89
C GLU A 422 24.30 -28.00 11.75
N PRO A 423 25.44 -27.36 12.05
CA PRO A 423 25.63 -25.94 11.76
C PRO A 423 25.44 -25.66 10.27
N ILE A 424 24.66 -24.63 9.96
CA ILE A 424 24.41 -24.22 8.57
C ILE A 424 25.41 -23.13 8.20
N ASP A 425 26.14 -23.32 7.10
CA ASP A 425 27.13 -22.36 6.60
C ASP A 425 27.06 -22.15 5.06
N SER A 426 26.11 -22.80 4.38
CA SER A 426 26.06 -22.90 2.92
C SER A 426 24.63 -22.82 2.40
N TRP A 427 24.47 -22.24 1.21
CA TRP A 427 23.20 -22.27 0.47
C TRP A 427 22.70 -23.68 0.17
N SER A 428 23.58 -24.69 0.15
CA SER A 428 23.23 -26.08 -0.16
C SER A 428 22.12 -26.64 0.72
N VAL A 429 22.00 -26.14 1.96
CA VAL A 429 20.97 -26.59 2.91
C VAL A 429 19.55 -26.39 2.38
N LEU A 430 19.35 -25.42 1.50
CA LEU A 430 18.05 -25.12 0.90
C LEU A 430 17.62 -26.18 -0.13
N TRP A 431 18.49 -27.14 -0.46
CA TRP A 431 18.21 -28.28 -1.32
C TRP A 431 18.26 -29.63 -0.57
N ASP A 432 18.44 -29.60 0.75
CA ASP A 432 18.47 -30.83 1.56
C ASP A 432 17.03 -31.34 1.82
N GLU A 433 16.75 -32.55 1.34
CA GLU A 433 15.45 -33.21 1.49
C GLU A 433 15.01 -33.38 2.95
N LYS A 434 15.97 -33.39 3.89
CA LYS A 434 15.68 -33.45 5.34
C LYS A 434 14.80 -32.29 5.81
N TYR A 435 14.91 -31.13 5.16
CA TYR A 435 14.17 -29.92 5.51
C TYR A 435 12.97 -29.67 4.61
N LYS A 436 12.50 -30.69 3.88
CA LYS A 436 11.28 -30.61 3.07
C LYS A 436 10.10 -30.05 3.88
N ASP A 437 9.37 -29.13 3.26
CA ASP A 437 8.24 -28.37 3.82
C ASP A 437 8.62 -27.50 5.04
N ASN A 438 9.90 -27.28 5.30
CA ASN A 438 10.44 -26.47 6.40
C ASN A 438 11.42 -25.37 5.92
N ILE A 439 11.43 -25.09 4.61
CA ILE A 439 12.26 -24.07 3.97
C ILE A 439 11.38 -22.90 3.49
N LEU A 440 11.76 -21.68 3.83
CA LEU A 440 11.14 -20.44 3.34
C LEU A 440 12.09 -19.70 2.40
N MET A 441 11.63 -19.44 1.18
CA MET A 441 12.39 -18.71 0.16
C MET A 441 11.83 -17.30 -0.04
N GLN A 442 12.67 -16.37 -0.49
CA GLN A 442 12.24 -15.02 -0.85
C GLN A 442 11.36 -15.04 -2.12
N ASP A 443 10.18 -14.42 -2.09
CA ASP A 443 9.31 -14.22 -3.26
C ASP A 443 9.73 -12.98 -4.07
N SER A 444 11.02 -12.92 -4.40
CA SER A 444 11.65 -11.86 -5.17
C SER A 444 12.53 -12.49 -6.25
N VAL A 445 12.41 -11.99 -7.48
CA VAL A 445 13.07 -12.57 -8.67
C VAL A 445 14.58 -12.57 -8.51
N ARG A 446 15.17 -11.40 -8.19
CA ARG A 446 16.63 -11.26 -8.07
C ARG A 446 17.18 -12.03 -6.88
N ASP A 447 16.47 -12.04 -5.75
CA ASP A 447 16.93 -12.74 -4.54
C ASP A 447 16.90 -14.26 -4.70
N ALA A 448 15.83 -14.82 -5.28
CA ALA A 448 15.74 -16.26 -5.53
C ALA A 448 16.84 -16.74 -6.49
N PHE A 449 17.07 -16.00 -7.57
CA PHE A 449 18.17 -16.30 -8.50
C PHE A 449 19.54 -16.06 -7.87
N ALA A 450 19.71 -15.04 -7.02
CA ALA A 450 20.98 -14.79 -6.35
C ALA A 450 21.42 -16.00 -5.50
N VAL A 451 20.50 -16.61 -4.75
CA VAL A 451 20.77 -17.82 -3.97
C VAL A 451 21.24 -18.97 -4.87
N ALA A 452 20.53 -19.24 -5.97
CA ALA A 452 20.88 -20.31 -6.90
C ALA A 452 22.19 -20.05 -7.65
N LEU A 453 22.39 -18.83 -8.16
CA LEU A 453 23.60 -18.42 -8.86
C LEU A 453 24.83 -18.51 -7.95
N LYS A 454 24.73 -17.98 -6.71
CA LYS A 454 25.83 -18.07 -5.74
C LYS A 454 26.12 -19.52 -5.36
N TYR A 455 25.10 -20.35 -5.18
CA TYR A 455 25.32 -21.78 -4.90
C TYR A 455 26.03 -22.50 -6.06
N LEU A 456 25.73 -22.13 -7.32
CA LEU A 456 26.43 -22.64 -8.51
C LEU A 456 27.83 -22.04 -8.72
N GLY A 457 28.23 -21.05 -7.90
CA GLY A 457 29.51 -20.35 -8.01
C GLY A 457 29.53 -19.24 -9.07
N TYR A 458 28.37 -18.83 -9.57
CA TYR A 458 28.21 -17.72 -10.52
C TYR A 458 27.99 -16.39 -9.80
N SER A 459 28.13 -15.29 -10.55
CA SER A 459 27.78 -13.96 -10.07
C SER A 459 26.26 -13.83 -9.92
N LEU A 460 25.80 -13.16 -8.85
CA LEU A 460 24.38 -12.78 -8.71
C LEU A 460 23.91 -11.73 -9.74
N ASN A 461 24.83 -11.21 -10.55
CA ASN A 461 24.59 -10.28 -11.66
C ASN A 461 24.82 -10.93 -13.03
N SER A 462 24.75 -12.26 -13.13
CA SER A 462 24.92 -12.95 -14.40
C SER A 462 23.92 -12.47 -15.45
N THR A 463 24.41 -12.28 -16.67
CA THR A 463 23.60 -12.05 -17.88
C THR A 463 23.79 -13.17 -18.89
N ASP A 464 24.53 -14.23 -18.51
CA ASP A 464 24.76 -15.40 -19.33
C ASP A 464 23.54 -16.33 -19.26
N ARG A 465 22.96 -16.62 -20.42
CA ARG A 465 21.73 -17.41 -20.50
C ARG A 465 21.91 -18.84 -19.98
N ASP A 466 23.09 -19.44 -20.16
CA ASP A 466 23.35 -20.81 -19.71
C ASP A 466 23.46 -20.87 -18.19
N GLU A 467 24.08 -19.86 -17.57
CA GLU A 467 24.13 -19.72 -16.10
C GLU A 467 22.73 -19.52 -15.51
N LEU A 468 21.90 -18.69 -16.15
CA LEU A 468 20.52 -18.44 -15.71
C LEU A 468 19.61 -19.66 -15.89
N GLU A 469 19.78 -20.42 -16.97
CA GLU A 469 19.02 -21.65 -17.20
C GLU A 469 19.42 -22.73 -16.17
N ALA A 470 20.71 -22.84 -15.84
CA ALA A 470 21.18 -23.73 -14.77
C ALA A 470 20.59 -23.34 -13.40
N ALA A 471 20.58 -22.05 -13.07
CA ALA A 471 19.94 -21.54 -11.85
C ALA A 471 18.43 -21.82 -11.84
N LYS A 472 17.76 -21.69 -12.99
CA LYS A 472 16.33 -22.01 -13.14
C LYS A 472 16.03 -23.47 -12.83
N GLU A 473 16.74 -24.40 -13.48
CA GLU A 473 16.53 -25.84 -13.27
C GLU A 473 16.77 -26.22 -11.81
N LEU A 474 17.79 -25.64 -11.18
CA LEU A 474 18.09 -25.84 -9.77
C LEU A 474 16.96 -25.31 -8.86
N LEU A 475 16.34 -24.17 -9.18
CA LEU A 475 15.18 -23.64 -8.45
C LEU A 475 13.92 -24.48 -8.69
N ILE A 476 13.73 -25.06 -9.88
CA ILE A 476 12.65 -26.01 -10.18
C ILE A 476 12.82 -27.27 -9.34
N GLU A 477 14.04 -27.79 -9.21
CA GLU A 477 14.37 -28.94 -8.35
C GLU A 477 14.12 -28.63 -6.87
N GLN A 478 14.43 -27.40 -6.42
CA GLN A 478 14.19 -26.97 -5.05
C GLN A 478 12.70 -26.89 -4.69
N LYS A 479 11.88 -26.47 -5.65
CA LYS A 479 10.50 -26.04 -5.39
C LYS A 479 9.65 -27.04 -4.60
N PRO A 480 9.71 -28.37 -4.84
CA PRO A 480 8.98 -29.36 -4.04
C PRO A 480 9.46 -29.51 -2.58
N LEU A 481 10.61 -28.93 -2.22
CA LEU A 481 11.16 -28.91 -0.86
C LEU A 481 10.72 -27.66 -0.08
N VAL A 482 10.41 -26.57 -0.80
CA VAL A 482 10.07 -25.26 -0.21
C VAL A 482 8.65 -25.26 0.32
N GLN A 483 8.49 -24.84 1.57
CA GLN A 483 7.18 -24.67 2.22
C GLN A 483 6.38 -23.53 1.56
N ALA A 484 7.02 -22.38 1.39
CA ALA A 484 6.44 -21.19 0.79
C ALA A 484 7.51 -20.22 0.28
N TYR A 485 7.14 -19.48 -0.77
CA TYR A 485 7.83 -18.27 -1.18
C TYR A 485 7.14 -17.09 -0.51
N VAL A 486 7.88 -16.31 0.25
CA VAL A 486 7.40 -15.24 1.13
C VAL A 486 8.35 -14.04 1.11
N ILE A 487 7.91 -12.86 1.54
CA ILE A 487 8.77 -11.68 1.71
C ILE A 487 8.95 -11.45 3.22
N ASP A 488 8.19 -10.55 3.82
CA ASP A 488 8.34 -10.20 5.25
C ASP A 488 7.81 -11.28 6.22
N GLN A 489 7.02 -12.23 5.69
CA GLN A 489 6.42 -13.30 6.50
C GLN A 489 7.45 -14.30 7.03
N VAL A 490 8.68 -14.33 6.46
CA VAL A 490 9.76 -15.19 6.96
C VAL A 490 9.97 -14.96 8.45
N ARG A 491 10.01 -13.70 8.89
CA ARG A 491 10.18 -13.30 10.29
C ARG A 491 9.20 -14.01 11.21
N ASP A 492 7.90 -13.80 11.00
CA ASP A 492 6.87 -14.32 11.91
C ASP A 492 6.84 -15.84 11.93
N LYS A 493 7.04 -16.48 10.76
CA LYS A 493 7.07 -17.93 10.63
C LYS A 493 8.26 -18.54 11.38
N MET A 494 9.43 -17.94 11.26
CA MET A 494 10.64 -18.39 11.96
C MET A 494 10.51 -18.16 13.48
N ILE A 495 9.99 -17.00 13.93
CA ILE A 495 9.68 -16.75 15.36
C ILE A 495 8.66 -17.78 15.89
N GLY A 496 7.67 -18.14 15.08
CA GLY A 496 6.64 -19.12 15.40
C GLY A 496 7.10 -20.58 15.39
N ASN A 497 8.35 -20.85 14.97
CA ASN A 497 8.88 -22.19 14.72
C ASN A 497 8.05 -22.97 13.67
N GLU A 498 7.49 -22.28 12.67
CA GLU A 498 6.73 -22.88 11.57
C GLU A 498 7.63 -23.47 10.47
N ALA A 499 8.90 -23.06 10.43
CA ALA A 499 9.91 -23.50 9.48
C ALA A 499 11.27 -23.63 10.18
N ALA A 500 12.14 -24.48 9.65
CA ALA A 500 13.48 -24.70 10.16
C ALA A 500 14.49 -23.69 9.59
N ILE A 501 14.29 -23.28 8.33
CA ILE A 501 15.24 -22.48 7.55
C ILE A 501 14.48 -21.43 6.74
N GLY A 502 14.98 -20.20 6.72
CA GLY A 502 14.44 -19.12 5.90
C GLY A 502 15.53 -18.21 5.34
N VAL A 503 15.36 -17.78 4.09
CA VAL A 503 16.20 -16.73 3.49
C VAL A 503 15.68 -15.37 3.93
N ILE A 504 16.51 -14.53 4.54
CA ILE A 504 16.08 -13.25 5.12
C ILE A 504 17.17 -12.17 5.03
N TYR A 505 16.76 -10.91 5.11
CA TYR A 505 17.65 -9.76 5.28
C TYR A 505 18.22 -9.69 6.71
N SER A 506 19.47 -9.24 6.84
CA SER A 506 20.20 -9.20 8.11
C SER A 506 19.55 -8.31 9.18
N GLY A 507 18.90 -7.21 8.79
CA GLY A 507 18.17 -6.35 9.74
C GLY A 507 17.04 -7.10 10.45
N GLU A 508 16.19 -7.80 9.69
CA GLU A 508 15.11 -8.61 10.25
C GLU A 508 15.63 -9.75 11.14
N ALA A 509 16.82 -10.29 10.84
CA ALA A 509 17.40 -11.39 11.61
C ALA A 509 17.71 -10.98 13.06
N ILE A 510 18.17 -9.74 13.30
CA ILE A 510 18.46 -9.25 14.65
C ILE A 510 17.19 -9.18 15.48
N TYR A 511 16.15 -8.53 14.96
CA TYR A 511 14.86 -8.48 15.62
C TYR A 511 14.31 -9.89 15.90
N THR A 512 14.43 -10.78 14.92
CA THR A 512 13.95 -12.15 15.00
C THR A 512 14.67 -12.97 16.10
N GLN A 513 15.98 -12.79 16.27
CA GLN A 513 16.74 -13.41 17.36
C GLN A 513 16.35 -12.89 18.75
N LEU A 514 16.03 -11.60 18.87
CA LEU A 514 15.55 -11.02 20.13
C LEU A 514 14.21 -11.64 20.56
N GLU A 515 13.31 -11.92 19.61
CA GLU A 515 12.01 -12.56 19.87
C GLU A 515 12.09 -14.08 20.06
N ASN A 516 13.07 -14.73 19.44
CA ASN A 516 13.35 -16.16 19.56
C ASN A 516 14.87 -16.46 19.57
N PRO A 517 15.47 -16.66 20.76
CA PRO A 517 16.92 -16.92 20.91
C PRO A 517 17.44 -18.23 20.29
N ASP A 518 16.54 -19.12 19.85
CA ASP A 518 16.90 -20.37 19.17
C ASP A 518 17.24 -20.14 17.69
N LEU A 519 17.02 -18.93 17.16
CA LEU A 519 17.31 -18.58 15.78
C LEU A 519 18.75 -18.09 15.63
N GLU A 520 19.37 -18.43 14.50
CA GLU A 520 20.73 -18.07 14.16
C GLU A 520 20.82 -17.65 12.70
N TYR A 521 21.60 -16.60 12.42
CA TYR A 521 21.78 -16.04 11.09
C TYR A 521 23.22 -16.26 10.62
N VAL A 522 23.37 -16.64 9.35
CA VAL A 522 24.67 -16.86 8.72
C VAL A 522 24.72 -16.25 7.31
N ILE A 523 25.87 -15.68 6.98
CA ILE A 523 26.23 -15.30 5.61
C ILE A 523 26.92 -16.52 4.97
N PRO A 524 26.32 -17.13 3.93
CA PRO A 524 26.86 -18.38 3.37
C PRO A 524 28.28 -18.24 2.83
N LYS A 525 29.03 -19.35 2.87
CA LYS A 525 30.44 -19.39 2.47
C LYS A 525 30.67 -19.18 0.97
N GLU A 526 29.67 -19.45 0.15
CA GLU A 526 29.68 -19.13 -1.30
C GLU A 526 29.57 -17.62 -1.56
N GLY A 527 29.20 -16.85 -0.53
CA GLY A 527 28.88 -15.44 -0.62
C GLY A 527 27.39 -15.18 -0.82
N SER A 528 27.01 -13.91 -0.70
CA SER A 528 25.62 -13.48 -0.76
C SER A 528 25.48 -12.11 -1.41
N ASN A 529 24.27 -11.56 -1.39
CA ASN A 529 24.03 -10.17 -1.67
C ASN A 529 24.45 -9.29 -0.48
N VAL A 530 25.20 -8.22 -0.78
CA VAL A 530 25.41 -7.07 0.10
C VAL A 530 24.79 -5.85 -0.57
N TRP A 531 23.78 -5.29 0.08
CA TRP A 531 22.96 -4.21 -0.48
C TRP A 531 23.20 -2.91 0.30
N ILE A 532 23.01 -1.79 -0.40
CA ILE A 532 23.07 -0.45 0.20
C ILE A 532 21.89 0.36 -0.31
N ASP A 533 21.03 0.80 0.60
CA ASP A 533 20.04 1.82 0.30
C ASP A 533 20.63 3.19 0.60
N SER A 534 20.41 4.12 -0.33
CA SER A 534 20.98 5.46 -0.25
C SER A 534 19.95 6.53 -0.55
N TRP A 535 20.10 7.66 0.11
CA TRP A 535 19.31 8.85 -0.19
C TRP A 535 19.79 9.49 -1.49
N VAL A 536 18.84 9.79 -2.38
CA VAL A 536 19.06 10.49 -3.65
C VAL A 536 18.07 11.65 -3.79
N ILE A 537 18.41 12.62 -4.63
CA ILE A 537 17.57 13.78 -4.93
C ILE A 537 17.11 13.68 -6.39
N PRO A 538 15.79 13.51 -6.67
CA PRO A 538 15.27 13.54 -8.03
C PRO A 538 15.53 14.89 -8.72
N LYS A 539 15.75 14.86 -10.04
CA LYS A 539 16.06 16.06 -10.84
C LYS A 539 14.92 17.08 -10.87
N ASN A 540 13.69 16.63 -10.64
CA ASN A 540 12.49 17.47 -10.56
C ASN A 540 12.14 17.92 -9.13
N ALA A 541 13.01 17.67 -8.14
CA ALA A 541 12.85 18.13 -6.76
C ALA A 541 12.61 19.65 -6.71
N LYS A 542 11.64 20.08 -5.90
CA LYS A 542 11.28 21.49 -5.76
C LYS A 542 12.05 22.18 -4.64
N HIS A 543 12.41 21.43 -3.59
CA HIS A 543 13.06 21.93 -2.39
C HIS A 543 14.39 21.22 -2.17
N LYS A 544 15.31 21.32 -3.16
CA LYS A 544 16.61 20.63 -3.12
C LYS A 544 17.44 20.97 -1.87
N GLU A 545 17.46 22.22 -1.43
CA GLU A 545 18.21 22.60 -0.21
C GLU A 545 17.60 21.97 1.06
N ASN A 546 16.26 21.86 1.13
CA ASN A 546 15.58 21.17 2.24
C ASN A 546 15.84 19.67 2.22
N ALA A 547 15.93 19.07 1.02
CA ALA A 547 16.36 17.69 0.82
C ALA A 547 17.79 17.45 1.34
N GLU A 548 18.73 18.32 1.00
CA GLU A 548 20.12 18.25 1.49
C GLU A 548 20.19 18.44 3.02
N ALA A 549 19.41 19.37 3.57
CA ALA A 549 19.29 19.56 5.02
C ALA A 549 18.74 18.30 5.73
N PHE A 550 17.74 17.65 5.15
CA PHE A 550 17.19 16.39 5.65
C PHE A 550 18.24 15.27 5.64
N ILE A 551 18.97 15.09 4.53
CA ILE A 551 20.05 14.09 4.44
C ILE A 551 21.17 14.39 5.45
N ASN A 552 21.55 15.66 5.61
CA ASN A 552 22.55 16.08 6.58
C ASN A 552 22.12 15.79 8.04
N PHE A 553 20.84 15.98 8.34
CA PHE A 553 20.28 15.65 9.64
C PHE A 553 20.37 14.15 9.94
N LEU A 554 20.03 13.31 8.95
CA LEU A 554 20.14 11.85 9.08
C LEU A 554 21.58 11.35 9.22
N CYS A 555 22.57 12.09 8.71
CA CYS A 555 23.99 11.79 8.89
C CYS A 555 24.53 12.15 10.29
N ARG A 556 23.71 12.75 11.17
CA ARG A 556 24.11 13.06 12.56
C ARG A 556 24.22 11.76 13.38
N PRO A 557 25.27 11.56 14.19
CA PRO A 557 25.52 10.26 14.85
C PRO A 557 24.40 9.79 15.79
N ASP A 558 23.81 10.70 16.56
CA ASP A 558 22.69 10.44 17.47
C ASP A 558 21.42 10.02 16.70
N ILE A 559 21.13 10.69 15.58
CA ILE A 559 19.99 10.35 14.70
C ILE A 559 20.20 9.01 14.01
N ALA A 560 21.41 8.74 13.51
CA ALA A 560 21.74 7.46 12.91
C ALA A 560 21.62 6.29 13.91
N LYS A 561 22.03 6.51 15.18
CA LYS A 561 21.83 5.55 16.28
C LYS A 561 20.34 5.35 16.59
N MET A 562 19.56 6.44 16.71
CA MET A 562 18.12 6.36 16.96
C MET A 562 17.41 5.54 15.88
N ASN A 563 17.70 5.81 14.61
CA ASN A 563 17.19 5.01 13.51
C ASN A 563 17.63 3.55 13.61
N PHE A 564 18.91 3.27 13.85
CA PHE A 564 19.41 1.90 14.04
C PHE A 564 18.66 1.14 15.14
N ASP A 565 18.44 1.77 16.30
CA ASP A 565 17.73 1.14 17.42
C ASP A 565 16.26 0.83 17.08
N TYR A 566 15.63 1.65 16.24
CA TYR A 566 14.26 1.45 15.80
C TYR A 566 14.13 0.39 14.70
N ILE A 567 14.94 0.50 13.63
CA ILE A 567 14.82 -0.32 12.41
C ILE A 567 15.65 -1.61 12.47
N THR A 568 16.69 -1.67 13.32
CA THR A 568 17.66 -2.77 13.46
C THR A 568 18.53 -3.09 12.24
N TYR A 569 18.38 -2.37 11.13
CA TYR A 569 19.29 -2.42 9.98
C TYR A 569 20.61 -1.71 10.23
N SER A 570 21.67 -2.21 9.61
CA SER A 570 23.03 -1.75 9.85
C SER A 570 23.25 -0.32 9.37
N THR A 571 23.79 0.51 10.26
CA THR A 571 24.12 1.90 9.92
C THR A 571 25.49 2.00 9.24
N PRO A 572 25.62 2.76 8.13
CA PRO A 572 26.91 3.12 7.55
C PRO A 572 27.61 4.27 8.32
N ASN A 573 26.94 4.85 9.34
CA ASN A 573 27.48 5.91 10.18
C ASN A 573 28.40 5.34 11.27
N VAL A 574 29.70 5.52 11.11
CA VAL A 574 30.71 4.92 12.01
C VAL A 574 30.69 5.56 13.40
N GLU A 575 30.37 6.85 13.50
CA GLU A 575 30.23 7.52 14.80
C GLU A 575 28.91 7.12 15.48
N GLY A 576 27.82 6.99 14.72
CA GLY A 576 26.54 6.48 15.22
C GLY A 576 26.66 5.07 15.79
N ARG A 577 27.39 4.18 15.10
CA ARG A 577 27.69 2.83 15.60
C ARG A 577 28.38 2.85 16.96
N LYS A 578 29.30 3.77 17.22
CA LYS A 578 29.99 3.87 18.53
C LYS A 578 29.04 4.23 19.67
N LEU A 579 27.92 4.88 19.37
CA LEU A 579 26.91 5.26 20.36
C LEU A 579 25.96 4.12 20.75
N ILE A 580 25.90 3.01 19.99
CA ILE A 580 25.04 1.85 20.30
C ILE A 580 25.46 1.25 21.64
N GLU A 581 24.68 1.41 22.71
CA GLU A 581 25.13 1.10 24.08
C GLU A 581 25.44 -0.38 24.31
N ASP A 582 24.65 -1.28 23.74
CA ASP A 582 24.81 -2.72 23.89
C ASP A 582 26.01 -3.25 23.06
N PRO A 583 27.08 -3.76 23.70
CA PRO A 583 28.23 -4.33 22.99
C PRO A 583 27.89 -5.54 22.13
N ALA A 584 26.85 -6.32 22.49
CA ALA A 584 26.44 -7.49 21.72
C ALA A 584 25.83 -7.08 20.37
N ILE A 585 25.12 -5.96 20.33
CA ILE A 585 24.56 -5.41 19.09
C ILE A 585 25.61 -4.61 18.32
N ARG A 586 26.39 -3.76 19.01
CA ARG A 586 27.47 -2.95 18.40
C ARG A 586 28.52 -3.80 17.67
N ASN A 587 28.81 -4.99 18.19
CA ASN A 587 29.77 -5.94 17.65
C ASN A 587 29.10 -7.19 17.05
N SER A 588 27.79 -7.15 16.80
CA SER A 588 27.08 -8.25 16.17
C SER A 588 27.65 -8.50 14.77
N THR A 589 28.02 -9.74 14.47
CA THR A 589 28.43 -10.17 13.13
C THR A 589 27.26 -10.22 12.15
N ILE A 590 26.02 -10.11 12.63
CA ILE A 590 24.82 -9.99 11.79
C ILE A 590 24.68 -8.56 11.29
N ALA A 591 24.77 -7.58 12.20
CA ALA A 591 24.70 -6.16 11.85
C ALA A 591 25.99 -5.69 11.15
N PHE A 592 27.13 -6.10 11.67
CA PHE A 592 28.43 -5.60 11.25
C PHE A 592 29.38 -6.78 11.03
N PRO A 593 29.13 -7.59 9.98
CA PRO A 593 29.98 -8.72 9.63
C PRO A 593 31.43 -8.31 9.36
N ASP A 594 32.32 -9.28 9.49
CA ASP A 594 33.75 -9.06 9.24
C ASP A 594 34.02 -8.81 7.75
N ALA A 595 35.05 -8.03 7.44
CA ALA A 595 35.39 -7.66 6.06
C ALA A 595 35.61 -8.89 5.16
N SER A 596 36.22 -9.96 5.69
CA SER A 596 36.41 -11.22 4.96
C SER A 596 35.11 -11.93 4.58
N GLU A 597 34.01 -11.64 5.29
CA GLU A 597 32.69 -12.15 4.92
C GLU A 597 32.04 -11.36 3.79
N LEU A 598 32.34 -10.07 3.73
CA LEU A 598 31.83 -9.18 2.69
C LEU A 598 32.61 -9.31 1.38
N GLU A 599 33.89 -9.68 1.41
CA GLU A 599 34.73 -9.86 0.20
C GLU A 599 34.14 -10.87 -0.80
N ARG A 600 33.40 -11.87 -0.32
CA ARG A 600 32.71 -12.88 -1.15
C ARG A 600 31.30 -12.45 -1.58
N CYS A 601 30.77 -11.37 -1.01
CA CYS A 601 29.44 -10.85 -1.33
C CYS A 601 29.48 -9.88 -2.51
N GLU A 602 28.34 -9.74 -3.19
CA GLU A 602 28.20 -8.85 -4.35
C GLU A 602 26.98 -7.94 -4.20
N THR A 603 27.08 -6.72 -4.71
CA THR A 603 25.94 -5.78 -4.79
C THR A 603 25.17 -6.02 -6.07
N PHE A 604 23.85 -5.85 -6.05
CA PHE A 604 23.06 -5.96 -7.26
C PHE A 604 23.41 -4.84 -8.23
N LYS A 605 23.45 -5.16 -9.52
CA LYS A 605 23.61 -4.22 -10.62
C LYS A 605 22.34 -4.16 -11.43
N PHE A 606 22.10 -3.02 -12.06
CA PHE A 606 21.08 -2.92 -13.09
C PHE A 606 21.58 -3.66 -14.32
N LEU A 607 20.81 -4.67 -14.74
CA LEU A 607 21.20 -5.57 -15.84
C LEU A 607 20.64 -5.12 -17.19
N GLY A 608 19.85 -4.05 -17.23
CA GLY A 608 19.12 -3.60 -18.41
C GLY A 608 17.74 -4.27 -18.55
N ASP A 609 16.82 -3.56 -19.23
CA ASP A 609 15.42 -3.98 -19.35
C ASP A 609 15.25 -5.36 -20.03
N GLU A 610 16.12 -5.71 -20.98
CA GLU A 610 16.09 -7.01 -21.67
C GLU A 610 16.40 -8.18 -20.72
N ASN A 611 17.42 -8.01 -19.87
CA ASN A 611 17.80 -9.03 -18.90
C ASN A 611 16.78 -9.12 -17.76
N ASP A 612 16.25 -7.99 -17.28
CA ASP A 612 15.16 -7.99 -16.31
C ASP A 612 13.93 -8.74 -16.84
N ALA A 613 13.58 -8.56 -18.12
CA ALA A 613 12.50 -9.29 -18.76
C ALA A 613 12.78 -10.80 -18.82
N LEU A 614 14.02 -11.20 -19.11
CA LEU A 614 14.46 -12.60 -19.11
C LEU A 614 14.35 -13.24 -17.71
N TYR A 615 14.89 -12.59 -16.67
CA TYR A 615 14.77 -13.06 -15.29
C TYR A 615 13.30 -13.26 -14.88
N ASN A 616 12.43 -12.31 -15.24
CA ASN A 616 10.98 -12.42 -15.00
C ASN A 616 10.32 -13.55 -15.79
N GLU A 617 10.76 -13.82 -17.02
CA GLU A 617 10.29 -14.96 -17.82
C GLU A 617 10.64 -16.29 -17.16
N LEU A 618 11.91 -16.48 -16.82
CA LEU A 618 12.38 -17.70 -16.17
C LEU A 618 11.72 -17.90 -14.79
N TRP A 619 11.52 -16.82 -14.03
CA TRP A 619 10.78 -16.88 -12.77
C TRP A 619 9.34 -17.35 -12.92
N ARG A 620 8.63 -16.88 -13.94
CA ARG A 620 7.26 -17.36 -14.24
C ARG A 620 7.26 -18.84 -14.56
N GLU A 621 8.26 -19.34 -15.29
CA GLU A 621 8.41 -20.77 -15.57
C GLU A 621 8.59 -21.56 -14.26
N ILE A 622 9.51 -21.15 -13.39
CA ILE A 622 9.73 -21.78 -12.07
C ILE A 622 8.43 -21.81 -11.27
N LYS A 623 7.71 -20.68 -11.19
CA LYS A 623 6.45 -20.57 -10.44
C LYS A 623 5.32 -21.39 -11.05
N SER A 624 5.39 -21.75 -12.34
CA SER A 624 4.38 -22.56 -13.02
C SER A 624 4.53 -24.08 -12.87
N LYS A 625 5.72 -24.58 -12.55
CA LYS A 625 6.01 -26.02 -12.36
C LYS A 625 5.50 -26.55 -11.03
#